data_AF-A0A0D6L3A4-F1
#
_entry.id   AF-A0A0D6L3A4-F1
#
_cell.length_a   1.000
_cell.length_b   1.000
_cell.length_c   1.000
_cell.angle_alpha   90.00
_cell.angle_beta   90.00
_cell.angle_gamma   90.00
#
_symmetry.space_group_name_H-M   'P 1'
#
loop_
_entity.id
_entity.type
_entity.pdbx_description
1 polymer ?
#
loop_
_entity_poly.entity_id
_entity_poly.type
_entity_poly.pdbx_seq_one_letter_code
_entity_poly.pdbx_strand_id
1 'polypeptide(L)'
;VLWLLRHLSEWPSSSKKASKHCDELVDRQLPELLYYMLELRQLVTKYSDVIQRYYLKYVNGYDAIMTRELVANINDLNEDDAAILSDFASSISSINSDTDLRALRLDWFRFQARTSMARSPFLLTKNRKLAIIMNTNVFHLKMIDLQDEMLKETSDLSVY
;
A
#
# COMPACT_ATOMS: atom_id res chain seq x y z
N VAL A 1 -8.78 16.17 -7.08
CA VAL A 1 -8.47 17.41 -6.32
C VAL A 1 -7.14 18.03 -6.75
N LEU A 2 -5.99 17.41 -6.46
CA LEU A 2 -4.67 18.01 -6.74
C LEU A 2 -4.45 18.43 -8.20
N TRP A 3 -4.89 17.59 -9.14
CA TRP A 3 -4.86 17.93 -10.57
C TRP A 3 -5.63 19.21 -10.85
N LEU A 4 -6.86 19.35 -10.33
CA LEU A 4 -7.70 20.52 -10.58
C LEU A 4 -7.04 21.80 -10.03
N LEU A 5 -6.54 21.74 -8.79
CA LEU A 5 -5.86 22.87 -8.15
C LEU A 5 -4.66 23.36 -8.96
N ARG A 6 -3.80 22.44 -9.42
CA ARG A 6 -2.64 22.78 -10.25
C ARG A 6 -3.05 23.46 -11.57
N HIS A 7 -4.11 22.99 -12.21
CA HIS A 7 -4.52 23.54 -13.51
C HIS A 7 -5.33 24.82 -13.38
N LEU A 8 -5.95 25.09 -12.22
CA LEU A 8 -6.52 26.40 -11.94
C LEU A 8 -5.45 27.49 -11.84
N SER A 9 -4.25 27.17 -11.31
CA SER A 9 -3.16 28.14 -11.16
C SER A 9 -2.27 28.26 -12.40
N GLU A 10 -1.99 27.15 -13.09
CA GLU A 10 -0.98 27.07 -14.17
C GLU A 10 -1.58 27.05 -15.59
N TRP A 11 -2.87 27.34 -15.78
CA TRP A 11 -3.48 27.26 -17.11
C TRP A 11 -2.83 28.25 -18.09
N PRO A 12 -2.50 27.84 -19.34
CA PRO A 12 -1.87 28.75 -20.30
C PRO A 12 -2.74 29.97 -20.59
N SER A 13 -2.27 31.15 -20.18
CA SER A 13 -2.99 32.43 -20.31
C SER A 13 -2.77 33.14 -21.66
N SER A 14 -2.13 32.48 -22.64
CA SER A 14 -1.62 33.13 -23.86
C SER A 14 -2.68 33.57 -24.89
N SER A 15 -3.97 33.40 -24.64
CA SER A 15 -5.01 33.89 -25.56
C SER A 15 -6.27 34.37 -24.83
N LYS A 16 -7.03 35.27 -25.45
CA LYS A 16 -8.37 35.68 -24.98
C LYS A 16 -9.38 34.52 -24.84
N LYS A 17 -9.06 33.32 -25.35
CA LYS A 17 -9.82 32.07 -25.12
C LYS A 17 -9.47 31.39 -23.80
N ALA A 18 -8.38 31.77 -23.13
CA ALA A 18 -7.93 31.17 -21.89
C ALA A 18 -8.86 31.48 -20.70
N SER A 19 -9.49 32.67 -20.64
CA SER A 19 -10.44 32.98 -19.56
C SER A 19 -11.69 32.11 -19.64
N LYS A 20 -12.18 31.82 -20.86
CA LYS A 20 -13.38 30.99 -21.09
C LYS A 20 -13.17 29.52 -20.71
N HIS A 21 -11.94 29.01 -20.87
CA HIS A 21 -11.57 27.66 -20.42
C HIS A 21 -11.30 27.57 -18.92
N CYS A 22 -10.89 28.67 -18.26
CA CYS A 22 -10.76 28.68 -16.81
C CYS A 22 -12.14 28.55 -16.13
N ASP A 23 -13.19 29.14 -16.71
CA ASP A 23 -14.57 28.94 -16.26
C ASP A 23 -15.05 27.48 -16.39
N GLU A 24 -14.48 26.69 -17.32
CA GLU A 24 -14.76 25.26 -17.47
C GLU A 24 -14.10 24.39 -16.39
N LEU A 25 -13.07 24.91 -15.71
CA LEU A 25 -12.39 24.25 -14.60
C LEU A 25 -13.08 24.53 -13.25
N VAL A 26 -14.22 25.20 -13.23
CA VAL A 26 -14.99 25.45 -12.00
C VAL A 26 -15.79 24.21 -11.62
N ASP A 27 -15.34 23.52 -10.57
CA ASP A 27 -16.08 22.43 -9.96
C ASP A 27 -16.89 22.91 -8.76
N ARG A 28 -18.21 23.07 -8.95
CA ARG A 28 -19.14 23.49 -7.89
C ARG A 28 -19.43 22.40 -6.86
N GLN A 29 -19.12 21.14 -7.17
CA GLN A 29 -19.33 19.98 -6.29
C GLN A 29 -18.06 19.56 -5.56
N LEU A 30 -16.94 20.24 -5.79
CA LEU A 30 -15.69 20.00 -5.06
C LEU A 30 -15.87 20.00 -3.52
N PRO A 31 -16.66 20.91 -2.90
CA PRO A 31 -16.92 20.85 -1.47
C PRO A 31 -17.55 19.54 -1.00
N GLU A 32 -18.47 18.97 -1.79
CA GLU A 32 -19.12 17.69 -1.49
C GLU A 32 -18.13 16.52 -1.59
N LEU A 33 -17.26 16.52 -2.61
CA LEU A 33 -16.18 15.54 -2.71
C LEU A 33 -15.25 15.60 -1.49
N LEU A 34 -14.81 16.80 -1.10
CA LEU A 34 -13.94 17.00 0.05
C LEU A 34 -14.60 16.58 1.36
N TYR A 35 -15.91 16.85 1.50
CA TYR A 35 -16.70 16.39 2.63
C TYR A 35 -16.67 14.86 2.74
N TYR A 36 -16.97 14.12 1.68
CA TYR A 36 -16.94 12.65 1.75
C TYR A 36 -15.53 12.08 1.93
N MET A 37 -14.49 12.73 1.40
CA MET A 37 -13.11 12.36 1.72
C MET A 37 -12.83 12.50 3.22
N LEU A 38 -13.28 13.59 3.84
CA LEU A 38 -13.13 13.80 5.28
C LEU A 38 -13.93 12.79 6.10
N GLU A 39 -15.17 12.50 5.72
CA GLU A 39 -16.00 11.48 6.37
C GLU A 39 -15.33 10.11 6.33
N LEU A 40 -14.76 9.70 5.19
CA LEU A 40 -14.01 8.45 5.06
C LEU A 40 -12.78 8.43 5.98
N ARG A 41 -12.02 9.53 6.05
CA ARG A 41 -10.89 9.65 6.99
C ARG A 41 -11.35 9.50 8.43
N GLN A 42 -12.44 10.18 8.82
CA GLN A 42 -13.00 10.10 10.17
C GLN A 42 -13.46 8.69 10.52
N LEU A 43 -14.08 7.98 9.58
CA LEU A 43 -14.49 6.59 9.79
C LEU A 43 -13.29 5.67 10.04
N VAL A 44 -12.22 5.80 9.26
CA VAL A 44 -10.99 5.00 9.46
C VAL A 44 -10.37 5.30 10.81
N THR A 45 -10.21 6.58 11.19
CA THR A 45 -9.64 6.95 12.50
C THR A 45 -10.54 6.48 13.65
N LYS A 46 -11.86 6.65 13.54
CA LYS A 46 -12.81 6.26 14.59
C LYS A 46 -12.88 4.75 14.81
N TYR A 47 -12.72 3.98 13.75
CA TYR A 47 -12.83 2.52 13.77
C TYR A 47 -11.49 1.81 13.54
N SER A 48 -10.38 2.47 13.86
CA SER A 48 -9.02 1.93 13.66
C SER A 48 -8.83 0.57 14.34
N ASP A 49 -9.34 0.41 15.55
CA ASP A 49 -9.27 -0.84 16.31
C ASP A 49 -10.12 -1.97 15.69
N VAL A 50 -11.17 -1.63 14.95
CA VAL A 50 -11.97 -2.61 14.22
C VAL A 50 -11.17 -3.13 13.03
N ILE A 51 -10.57 -2.22 12.27
CA ILE A 51 -9.71 -2.52 11.12
C ILE A 51 -8.51 -3.35 11.59
N GLN A 52 -7.81 -2.90 12.63
CA GLN A 52 -6.64 -3.58 13.17
C GLN A 52 -6.98 -5.01 13.63
N ARG A 53 -8.06 -5.20 14.41
CA ARG A 53 -8.46 -6.54 14.88
C ARG A 53 -8.85 -7.47 13.73
N TYR A 54 -9.47 -6.94 12.68
CA TYR A 54 -9.78 -7.72 11.49
C TYR A 54 -8.51 -8.21 10.81
N TYR A 55 -7.56 -7.31 10.53
CA TYR A 55 -6.33 -7.68 9.84
C TYR A 55 -5.38 -8.53 10.69
N LEU A 56 -5.34 -8.35 12.02
CA LEU A 56 -4.61 -9.26 12.92
C LEU A 56 -5.12 -10.70 12.79
N LYS A 57 -6.45 -10.90 12.75
CA LYS A 57 -7.03 -12.24 12.55
C LYS A 57 -6.77 -12.79 11.16
N TYR A 58 -6.86 -11.92 10.15
CA TYR A 58 -6.63 -12.30 8.76
C TYR A 58 -5.18 -12.79 8.56
N VAL A 59 -4.23 -12.01 9.07
CA VAL A 59 -2.80 -12.24 8.93
C VAL A 59 -2.37 -13.52 9.67
N ASN A 60 -2.73 -13.66 10.94
CA ASN A 60 -2.37 -14.85 11.74
C ASN A 60 -3.10 -16.13 11.28
N GLY A 61 -4.23 -15.98 10.60
CA GLY A 61 -5.02 -17.07 10.07
C GLY A 61 -4.66 -17.36 8.61
N TYR A 62 -5.41 -16.77 7.70
CA TYR A 62 -5.36 -17.08 6.28
C TYR A 62 -4.00 -16.78 5.65
N ASP A 63 -3.45 -15.57 5.88
CA ASP A 63 -2.21 -15.18 5.20
C ASP A 63 -1.04 -16.05 5.67
N ALA A 64 -0.97 -16.37 6.97
CA ALA A 64 0.07 -17.24 7.51
C ALA A 64 0.05 -18.64 6.87
N ILE A 65 -1.13 -19.24 6.69
CA ILE A 65 -1.26 -20.55 6.04
C ILE A 65 -0.85 -20.46 4.57
N MET A 66 -1.44 -19.53 3.82
CA MET A 66 -1.17 -19.38 2.39
C MET A 66 0.29 -19.03 2.11
N THR A 67 0.90 -18.17 2.92
CA THR A 67 2.30 -17.78 2.77
C THR A 67 3.22 -18.96 3.02
N ARG A 68 2.98 -19.74 4.07
CA ARG A 68 3.78 -20.93 4.38
C ARG A 68 3.70 -21.98 3.26
N GLU A 69 2.49 -22.27 2.78
CA GLU A 69 2.30 -23.19 1.66
C GLU A 69 2.99 -22.69 0.40
N LEU A 70 2.90 -21.39 0.10
CA LEU A 70 3.53 -20.82 -1.07
C LEU A 70 5.06 -20.89 -0.99
N VAL A 71 5.64 -20.49 0.15
CA VAL A 71 7.09 -20.50 0.37
C VAL A 71 7.65 -21.91 0.31
N ALA A 72 6.97 -22.90 0.89
CA ALA A 72 7.39 -24.30 0.85
C ALA A 72 7.45 -24.90 -0.57
N ASN A 73 6.71 -24.33 -1.52
CA ASN A 73 6.66 -24.79 -2.92
C ASN A 73 7.62 -24.02 -3.84
N ILE A 74 8.36 -23.02 -3.34
CA ILE A 74 9.34 -22.28 -4.13
C ILE A 74 10.65 -23.04 -4.14
N ASN A 75 11.17 -23.28 -5.35
CA ASN A 75 12.50 -23.84 -5.58
C ASN A 75 13.44 -22.77 -6.17
N ASP A 76 14.73 -23.10 -6.30
CA ASP A 76 15.74 -22.27 -6.96
C ASP A 76 16.04 -20.91 -6.30
N LEU A 77 15.75 -20.80 -5.00
CA LEU A 77 16.23 -19.68 -4.18
C LEU A 77 17.67 -19.95 -3.72
N ASN A 78 18.46 -18.88 -3.66
CA ASN A 78 19.70 -18.91 -2.89
C ASN A 78 19.38 -18.90 -1.39
N GLU A 79 20.39 -19.17 -0.56
CA GLU A 79 20.26 -19.26 0.90
C GLU A 79 19.68 -17.99 1.53
N ASP A 80 20.20 -16.82 1.14
CA ASP A 80 19.76 -15.53 1.69
C ASP A 80 18.29 -15.22 1.38
N ASP A 81 17.84 -15.49 0.15
CA ASP A 81 16.48 -15.21 -0.30
C ASP A 81 15.49 -16.24 0.26
N ALA A 82 15.93 -17.49 0.43
CA ALA A 82 15.16 -18.53 1.13
C ALA A 82 14.99 -18.19 2.62
N ALA A 83 16.04 -17.65 3.27
CA ALA A 83 15.96 -17.20 4.65
C ALA A 83 14.92 -16.08 4.82
N ILE A 84 14.96 -15.05 3.96
CA ILE A 84 13.99 -13.94 4.00
C ILE A 84 12.54 -14.45 3.94
N LEU A 85 12.22 -15.33 2.98
CA LEU A 85 10.86 -15.83 2.83
C LEU A 85 10.44 -16.77 3.97
N SER A 86 11.36 -17.59 4.47
CA SER A 86 11.09 -18.51 5.57
C SER A 86 10.88 -17.76 6.89
N ASP A 87 11.69 -16.73 7.16
CA ASP A 87 11.56 -15.86 8.33
C ASP A 87 10.26 -15.05 8.28
N PHE A 88 9.87 -14.57 7.09
CA PHE A 88 8.58 -13.93 6.91
C PHE A 88 7.42 -14.91 7.20
N ALA A 89 7.47 -16.12 6.62
CA ALA A 89 6.43 -17.14 6.78
C ALA A 89 6.32 -17.68 8.22
N SER A 90 7.40 -17.67 9.00
CA SER A 90 7.37 -18.02 10.42
C SER A 90 6.77 -16.88 11.25
N SER A 91 7.27 -15.65 11.05
CA SER A 91 6.88 -14.47 11.82
C SER A 91 5.41 -14.09 11.66
N ILE A 92 4.88 -14.18 10.43
CA ILE A 92 3.51 -13.74 10.10
C ILE A 92 2.42 -14.45 10.91
N SER A 93 2.70 -15.64 11.45
CA SER A 93 1.75 -16.42 12.24
C SER A 93 1.60 -15.99 13.70
N SER A 94 2.43 -15.05 14.17
CA SER A 94 2.55 -14.67 15.58
C SER A 94 2.48 -13.16 15.80
N ILE A 95 1.92 -12.43 14.85
CA ILE A 95 1.80 -10.97 14.91
C ILE A 95 0.73 -10.57 15.94
N ASN A 96 1.06 -9.60 16.79
CA ASN A 96 0.15 -8.95 17.72
C ASN A 96 0.17 -7.42 17.51
N SER A 97 -0.61 -6.68 18.31
CA SER A 97 -0.72 -5.22 18.23
C SER A 97 0.59 -4.47 18.49
N ASP A 98 1.51 -5.07 19.24
CA ASP A 98 2.76 -4.44 19.67
C ASP A 98 3.95 -4.87 18.79
N THR A 99 3.70 -5.70 17.77
CA THR A 99 4.75 -6.23 16.91
C THR A 99 5.25 -5.14 15.96
N ASP A 100 6.57 -4.95 15.88
CA ASP A 100 7.17 -4.05 14.89
C ASP A 100 7.19 -4.72 13.51
N LEU A 101 6.33 -4.24 12.61
CA LEU A 101 6.15 -4.82 11.28
C LEU A 101 7.05 -4.18 10.20
N ARG A 102 7.91 -3.22 10.57
CA ARG A 102 8.79 -2.53 9.61
C ARG A 102 9.80 -3.48 8.98
N ALA A 103 10.39 -4.37 9.78
CA ALA A 103 11.37 -5.35 9.30
C ALA A 103 10.75 -6.26 8.23
N LEU A 104 9.57 -6.84 8.48
CA LEU A 104 8.88 -7.71 7.53
C LEU A 104 8.61 -7.03 6.18
N ARG A 105 8.14 -5.78 6.21
CA ARG A 105 7.90 -5.00 4.99
C ARG A 105 9.19 -4.68 4.25
N LEU A 106 10.26 -4.37 4.98
CA LEU A 106 11.56 -4.05 4.39
C LEU A 106 12.24 -5.29 3.79
N ASP A 107 12.09 -6.45 4.43
CA ASP A 107 12.63 -7.71 3.90
C ASP A 107 11.93 -8.14 2.63
N TRP A 108 10.60 -7.95 2.54
CA TRP A 108 9.91 -8.10 1.26
C TRP A 108 10.43 -7.13 0.19
N PHE A 109 10.71 -5.88 0.55
CA PHE A 109 11.28 -4.92 -0.39
C PHE A 109 12.70 -5.32 -0.86
N ARG A 110 13.55 -5.82 0.06
CA ARG A 110 14.87 -6.36 -0.27
C ARG A 110 14.78 -7.56 -1.21
N PHE A 111 13.87 -8.49 -0.93
CA PHE A 111 13.62 -9.65 -1.78
C PHE A 111 13.22 -9.23 -3.19
N GLN A 112 12.28 -8.28 -3.33
CA GLN A 112 11.89 -7.73 -4.63
C GLN A 112 13.08 -7.13 -5.38
N ALA A 113 13.91 -6.34 -4.71
CA ALA A 113 15.07 -5.72 -5.33
C ALA A 113 16.07 -6.76 -5.86
N ARG A 114 16.37 -7.79 -5.07
CA ARG A 114 17.30 -8.86 -5.46
C ARG A 114 16.76 -9.69 -6.63
N THR A 115 15.49 -10.06 -6.58
CA THR A 115 14.86 -11.00 -7.52
C THR A 115 14.29 -10.36 -8.78
N SER A 116 14.34 -9.03 -8.87
CA SER A 116 13.95 -8.27 -10.08
C SER A 116 15.14 -7.92 -10.98
N MET A 117 16.38 -8.23 -10.57
CA MET A 117 17.55 -8.02 -11.41
C MET A 117 17.61 -9.05 -12.55
N ALA A 118 18.03 -8.62 -13.74
CA ALA A 118 18.05 -9.46 -14.94
C ALA A 118 18.91 -10.74 -14.81
N ARG A 119 19.90 -10.75 -13.90
CA ARG A 119 20.79 -11.89 -13.64
C ARG A 119 20.47 -12.65 -12.35
N SER A 120 19.32 -12.37 -11.72
CA SER A 120 18.90 -13.10 -10.53
C SER A 120 18.63 -14.57 -10.87
N PRO A 121 19.09 -15.54 -10.06
CA PRO A 121 18.75 -16.96 -10.24
C PRO A 121 17.24 -17.19 -10.12
N PHE A 122 16.58 -16.43 -9.26
CA PHE A 122 15.13 -16.42 -9.11
C PHE A 122 14.54 -15.13 -9.67
N LEU A 123 13.63 -15.24 -10.65
CA LEU A 123 12.97 -14.09 -11.27
C LEU A 123 11.57 -13.90 -10.71
N LEU A 124 11.34 -12.81 -9.98
CA LEU A 124 10.01 -12.51 -9.41
C LEU A 124 8.94 -12.33 -10.49
N THR A 125 9.32 -11.81 -11.66
CA THR A 125 8.43 -11.64 -12.82
C THR A 125 7.84 -12.95 -13.33
N LYS A 126 8.55 -14.07 -13.14
CA LYS A 126 8.07 -15.43 -13.45
C LYS A 126 7.23 -16.04 -12.31
N ASN A 127 7.29 -15.45 -11.12
CA ASN A 127 6.63 -15.93 -9.90
C ASN A 127 5.55 -14.93 -9.44
N ARG A 128 4.63 -14.57 -10.34
CA ARG A 128 3.61 -13.54 -10.08
C ARG A 128 2.71 -13.85 -8.88
N LYS A 129 2.39 -15.13 -8.64
CA LYS A 129 1.57 -15.54 -7.49
C LYS A 129 2.23 -15.14 -6.16
N LEU A 130 3.55 -15.31 -6.04
CA LEU A 130 4.33 -14.84 -4.90
C LEU A 130 4.22 -13.32 -4.74
N ALA A 131 4.46 -12.57 -5.82
CA ALA A 131 4.37 -11.12 -5.77
C ALA A 131 2.99 -10.63 -5.29
N ILE A 132 1.92 -11.22 -5.81
CA ILE A 132 0.54 -10.86 -5.44
C ILE A 132 0.30 -11.15 -3.96
N ILE A 133 0.59 -12.37 -3.49
CA ILE A 133 0.34 -12.77 -2.10
C ILE A 133 1.15 -11.89 -1.14
N MET A 134 2.44 -11.69 -1.41
CA MET A 134 3.29 -10.89 -0.53
C MET A 134 2.90 -9.41 -0.52
N ASN A 135 2.47 -8.84 -1.65
CA ASN A 135 1.95 -7.47 -1.68
C ASN A 135 0.63 -7.34 -0.90
N THR A 136 -0.25 -8.33 -1.00
CA THR A 136 -1.48 -8.39 -0.19
C THR A 136 -1.13 -8.47 1.30
N ASN A 137 -0.20 -9.34 1.69
CA ASN A 137 0.26 -9.43 3.08
C ASN A 137 0.78 -8.07 3.57
N VAL A 138 1.64 -7.40 2.79
CA VAL A 138 2.18 -6.07 3.16
C VAL A 138 1.08 -5.03 3.34
N PHE A 139 0.05 -5.04 2.47
CA PHE A 139 -1.12 -4.19 2.67
C PHE A 139 -1.84 -4.52 3.98
N HIS A 140 -2.08 -5.79 4.29
CA HIS A 140 -2.69 -6.21 5.55
C HIS A 140 -1.86 -5.79 6.76
N LEU A 141 -0.52 -5.90 6.70
CA LEU A 141 0.37 -5.39 7.74
C LEU A 141 0.20 -3.89 7.93
N LYS A 142 0.14 -3.09 6.84
CA LYS A 142 -0.09 -1.64 6.94
C LYS A 142 -1.44 -1.30 7.61
N MET A 143 -2.46 -2.14 7.45
CA MET A 143 -3.74 -1.94 8.13
C MET A 143 -3.69 -2.25 9.63
N ILE A 144 -2.61 -2.88 10.13
CA ILE A 144 -2.40 -3.14 11.55
C ILE A 144 -1.71 -1.96 12.23
N ASP A 145 -0.64 -1.42 11.64
CA ASP A 145 0.25 -0.46 12.32
C ASP A 145 0.48 0.87 11.57
N LEU A 146 -0.07 1.07 10.37
CA LEU A 146 0.18 2.25 9.52
C LEU A 146 -1.11 2.88 8.98
N GLN A 147 -2.24 2.75 9.69
CA GLN A 147 -3.52 3.31 9.23
C GLN A 147 -3.46 4.85 9.06
N ASP A 148 -2.79 5.56 9.96
CA ASP A 148 -2.61 7.01 9.87
C ASP A 148 -1.73 7.42 8.68
N GLU A 149 -0.64 6.69 8.45
CA GLU A 149 0.22 6.88 7.28
C GLU A 149 -0.54 6.58 5.99
N MET A 150 -1.40 5.56 5.97
CA MET A 150 -2.24 5.26 4.81
C MET A 150 -3.25 6.36 4.53
N LEU A 151 -3.82 6.99 5.56
CA LEU A 151 -4.67 8.17 5.40
C LEU A 151 -3.88 9.35 4.81
N LYS A 152 -2.64 9.58 5.27
CA LYS A 152 -1.77 10.62 4.70
C LYS A 152 -1.42 10.31 3.24
N GLU A 153 -0.93 9.10 2.94
CA GLU A 153 -0.53 8.69 1.59
C GLU A 153 -1.66 8.83 0.56
N THR A 154 -2.90 8.53 0.95
CA THR A 154 -4.04 8.43 0.02
C THR A 154 -4.94 9.65 -0.02
N SER A 155 -4.87 10.54 0.96
CA SER A 155 -5.82 11.67 1.06
C SER A 155 -5.23 12.94 1.66
N ASP A 156 -3.90 13.04 1.76
CA ASP A 156 -3.28 14.31 2.11
C ASP A 156 -3.56 15.38 1.03
N LEU A 157 -3.94 16.56 1.52
CA LEU A 157 -4.23 17.74 0.72
C LEU A 157 -3.43 18.95 1.24
N SER A 158 -2.35 18.74 2.01
CA SER A 158 -1.50 19.79 2.60
C SER A 158 -0.80 20.71 1.58
N VAL A 159 -0.88 20.40 0.28
CA VAL A 159 -0.46 21.32 -0.78
C VAL A 159 -1.39 22.54 -0.89
N TYR A 160 -2.57 22.48 -0.29
CA TYR A 160 -3.47 23.60 -0.04
C TYR A 160 -3.02 24.35 1.22
#